data_AF-A0A9E6ZSX2-F1
#
_entry.id   AF-A0A9E6ZSX2-F1
#
_cell.length_a   1.000
_cell.length_b   1.000
_cell.length_c   1.000
_cell.angle_alpha   90.00
_cell.angle_beta   90.00
_cell.angle_gamma   90.00
#
_symmetry.space_group_name_H-M   'P 1'
#
loop_
_entity.id
_entity.type
_entity.pdbx_description
1 polymer ?
#
loop_
_entity_poly.entity_id
_entity_poly.type
_entity_poly.pdbx_seq_one_letter_code
_entity_poly.pdbx_strand_id
1 'polypeptide(L)'
;MVRKNVSLADRDGLLAFPAPPGPAPGDPAPLVHWDFHTFNDTHLPPPSDEYKYVPVSCPLFKYEPDFEDVKQGDIGDCYLLSAINSMIRVKNANFFYEMIGVAADRLHVHVRFYVENAGAIVPVIVQVQRTILKKVNGDHVVDLQHHSAVWPYFVEKAYAFFRAYYLQPLLRQVQIKIPDPTKPQPALPPWPFDRATRPAPDPGHRYFVNYVEALKGGNCGRAYQHLTGEKTEDATADIEVPGPNGTVWMDMRDYRGALLRCVLDESLENPFAETWDATFDRFIGVLGRTVSGLTTSLAVPAVPVNDIVVRAAIKQHIADTRKANHSVVVDLIGMLDKKKKLMREVRSTDVRPFLARMVRMPVSLAASEMEDIDFGTLLLEFVRKSFPGKRGTGEYTDYHEALFTRLTAACTAQPPRAAFASTRNVLYILDLLDLGLDIYVTESQRKGLVPGHAYEISGTSKTTVRSAKGYVDLRFVLLRNPWGRYVRSYKIKFENVDGVDVVKSISANEGAEFADPPEDSLSILAAQGMGLMEMAEQMQALASQQVRRSPVFPVELSDITKFFDRVQLGV
;
A
#
# COMPACT_ATOMS: atom_id res chain seq x y z
N MET A 1 20.83 0.31 -17.53
CA MET A 1 19.42 0.32 -17.99
C MET A 1 18.68 1.44 -17.25
N VAL A 2 18.32 2.53 -17.94
CA VAL A 2 17.62 3.67 -17.31
C VAL A 2 16.17 3.24 -17.04
N ARG A 3 15.78 3.10 -15.76
CA ARG A 3 14.38 2.82 -15.40
C ARG A 3 13.61 4.14 -15.46
N LYS A 4 12.78 4.32 -16.50
CA LYS A 4 11.83 5.44 -16.60
C LYS A 4 10.84 5.39 -15.42
N ASN A 5 10.36 6.58 -15.03
CA ASN A 5 9.31 6.73 -14.02
C ASN A 5 8.13 5.80 -14.33
N VAL A 6 7.74 4.99 -13.35
CA VAL A 6 6.56 4.14 -13.38
C VAL A 6 5.33 5.05 -13.44
N SER A 7 4.54 4.97 -14.50
CA SER A 7 3.37 5.82 -14.71
C SER A 7 2.23 5.43 -13.74
N LEU A 8 1.22 6.31 -13.55
CA LEU A 8 0.01 5.95 -12.80
C LEU A 8 -0.68 4.71 -13.40
N ALA A 9 -0.62 4.51 -14.73
CA ALA A 9 -1.18 3.34 -15.40
C ALA A 9 -0.50 2.03 -14.98
N ASP A 10 0.80 2.07 -14.68
CA ASP A 10 1.55 0.89 -14.23
C ASP A 10 1.11 0.43 -12.82
N ARG A 11 0.52 1.33 -12.01
CA ARG A 11 0.00 1.02 -10.66
C ARG A 11 -1.29 0.22 -10.68
N ASP A 12 -2.03 0.26 -11.78
CA ASP A 12 -3.23 -0.54 -11.92
C ASP A 12 -2.89 -1.98 -12.35
N GLY A 13 -1.61 -2.34 -12.48
CA GLY A 13 -1.17 -3.68 -12.89
C GLY A 13 -0.93 -3.83 -14.39
N LEU A 14 -1.01 -2.73 -15.15
CA LEU A 14 -0.57 -2.70 -16.54
C LEU A 14 0.94 -2.90 -16.60
N LEU A 15 1.41 -3.69 -17.57
CA LEU A 15 2.84 -3.82 -17.83
C LEU A 15 3.41 -2.46 -18.24
N ALA A 16 4.58 -2.11 -17.69
CA ALA A 16 5.26 -0.83 -17.89
C ALA A 16 5.63 -0.53 -19.35
N PHE A 17 5.53 -1.50 -20.26
CA PHE A 17 5.86 -1.33 -21.67
C PHE A 17 4.74 -1.79 -22.61
N PRO A 18 4.54 -1.08 -23.74
CA PRO A 18 3.78 -1.60 -24.85
C PRO A 18 4.43 -2.90 -25.36
N ALA A 19 3.63 -3.95 -25.58
CA ALA A 19 4.04 -5.07 -26.42
C ALA A 19 4.79 -4.54 -27.66
N PRO A 20 5.90 -5.18 -28.07
CA PRO A 20 6.60 -4.77 -29.27
C PRO A 20 5.61 -4.71 -30.46
N PRO A 21 5.77 -3.77 -31.40
CA PRO A 21 4.91 -3.67 -32.57
C PRO A 21 5.06 -4.94 -33.42
N GLY A 22 4.22 -5.94 -33.13
CA GLY A 22 3.95 -7.09 -33.97
C GLY A 22 2.57 -6.93 -34.59
N PRO A 23 2.24 -7.72 -35.64
CA PRO A 23 0.86 -7.84 -36.08
C PRO A 23 0.00 -8.15 -34.85
N ALA A 24 -1.11 -7.42 -34.69
CA ALA A 24 -2.10 -7.79 -33.68
C ALA A 24 -2.41 -9.28 -33.89
N PRO A 25 -2.41 -10.12 -32.83
CA PRO A 25 -2.84 -11.50 -32.99
C PRO A 25 -4.19 -11.46 -33.73
N GLY A 26 -4.36 -12.32 -34.74
CA GLY A 26 -5.67 -12.50 -35.38
C GLY A 26 -6.74 -12.66 -34.31
N ASP A 27 -7.97 -12.21 -34.60
CA ASP A 27 -9.10 -12.09 -33.65
C ASP A 27 -8.93 -13.02 -32.43
N PRO A 28 -8.78 -12.47 -31.20
CA PRO A 28 -8.48 -13.28 -30.04
C PRO A 28 -9.51 -14.41 -29.98
N ALA A 29 -9.01 -15.66 -29.94
CA ALA A 29 -9.86 -16.82 -29.80
C ALA A 29 -10.84 -16.52 -28.66
N PRO A 30 -12.16 -16.53 -28.92
CA PRO A 30 -13.11 -16.18 -27.88
C PRO A 30 -12.87 -17.15 -26.72
N LEU A 31 -12.94 -16.67 -25.47
CA LEU A 31 -12.79 -17.49 -24.24
C LEU A 31 -14.00 -18.45 -24.10
N VAL A 32 -14.30 -19.23 -25.13
CA VAL A 32 -15.38 -20.21 -25.16
C VAL A 32 -14.71 -21.55 -24.87
N HIS A 33 -14.94 -22.02 -23.65
CA HIS A 33 -14.40 -23.24 -23.08
C HIS A 33 -12.94 -23.17 -22.60
N TRP A 34 -12.67 -24.01 -21.62
CA TRP A 34 -11.50 -24.13 -20.76
C TRP A 34 -10.20 -24.46 -21.48
N ASP A 35 -9.84 -23.68 -22.47
CA ASP A 35 -8.62 -23.83 -23.22
C ASP A 35 -7.43 -23.32 -22.41
N PHE A 36 -6.40 -24.15 -22.21
CA PHE A 36 -5.15 -23.74 -21.58
C PHE A 36 -4.05 -23.56 -22.63
N HIS A 37 -3.29 -22.47 -22.53
CA HIS A 37 -2.10 -22.27 -23.34
C HIS A 37 -0.91 -22.96 -22.68
N THR A 38 -0.20 -23.77 -23.46
CA THR A 38 1.06 -24.40 -23.04
C THR A 38 2.23 -23.55 -23.50
N PHE A 39 2.97 -23.01 -22.54
CA PHE A 39 4.14 -22.17 -22.77
C PHE A 39 5.42 -22.96 -22.48
N ASN A 40 6.13 -23.30 -23.56
CA ASN A 40 7.52 -23.78 -23.52
C ASN A 40 8.50 -22.63 -23.29
N ASP A 41 9.72 -22.97 -22.88
CA ASP A 41 10.82 -22.00 -22.67
C ASP A 41 11.20 -21.24 -23.94
N THR A 42 10.85 -21.76 -25.12
CA THR A 42 11.01 -21.07 -26.41
C THR A 42 10.19 -19.78 -26.51
N HIS A 43 9.18 -19.57 -25.64
CA HIS A 43 8.40 -18.34 -25.53
C HIS A 43 8.98 -17.34 -24.52
N LEU A 44 10.06 -17.71 -23.84
CA LEU A 44 10.84 -16.80 -23.03
C LEU A 44 12.05 -16.32 -23.84
N PRO A 45 12.78 -15.27 -23.41
CA PRO A 45 13.98 -14.85 -24.10
C PRO A 45 14.89 -16.08 -24.21
N PRO A 46 15.48 -16.33 -25.40
CA PRO A 46 16.29 -17.52 -25.60
C PRO A 46 17.40 -17.54 -24.54
N PRO A 47 17.79 -18.73 -24.04
CA PRO A 47 18.94 -18.85 -23.17
C PRO A 47 20.11 -18.07 -23.77
N SER A 48 20.71 -17.19 -22.98
CA SER A 48 21.92 -16.48 -23.37
C SER A 48 23.11 -17.07 -22.61
N ASP A 49 24.31 -16.63 -22.94
CA ASP A 49 25.50 -16.96 -22.14
C ASP A 49 25.34 -16.56 -20.66
N GLU A 50 24.41 -15.64 -20.36
CA GLU A 50 24.12 -15.15 -19.00
C GLU A 50 22.94 -15.89 -18.34
N TYR A 51 22.01 -16.50 -19.07
CA TYR A 51 20.79 -17.08 -18.50
C TYR A 51 20.41 -18.43 -19.11
N LYS A 52 20.03 -19.39 -18.26
CA LYS A 52 19.56 -20.71 -18.69
C LYS A 52 18.32 -21.18 -17.94
N TYR A 53 17.48 -21.95 -18.63
CA TYR A 53 16.37 -22.66 -18.04
C TYR A 53 16.81 -24.05 -17.59
N VAL A 54 16.70 -24.34 -16.30
CA VAL A 54 17.14 -25.61 -15.69
C VAL A 54 15.91 -26.46 -15.35
N PRO A 55 15.77 -27.69 -15.90
CA PRO A 55 14.68 -28.59 -15.54
C PRO A 55 14.66 -28.94 -14.05
N VAL A 56 13.46 -29.11 -13.50
CA VAL A 56 13.25 -29.44 -12.08
C VAL A 56 12.48 -30.74 -11.95
N SER A 57 13.05 -31.72 -11.24
CA SER A 57 12.43 -33.03 -11.04
C SER A 57 11.79 -33.23 -9.66
N CYS A 58 12.15 -32.45 -8.65
CA CYS A 58 11.65 -32.59 -7.28
C CYS A 58 10.15 -32.24 -7.14
N PRO A 59 9.40 -32.83 -6.19
CA PRO A 59 7.96 -32.57 -6.02
C PRO A 59 7.63 -31.07 -5.93
N LEU A 60 6.45 -30.67 -6.44
CA LEU A 60 6.00 -29.28 -6.34
C LEU A 60 5.92 -28.80 -4.88
N PHE A 61 5.35 -29.65 -4.03
CA PHE A 61 5.23 -29.45 -2.60
C PHE A 61 5.99 -30.56 -1.88
N LYS A 62 7.11 -30.21 -1.24
CA LYS A 62 7.86 -31.13 -0.38
C LYS A 62 7.22 -31.22 1.02
N TYR A 63 6.62 -30.12 1.45
CA TYR A 63 5.89 -29.93 2.70
C TYR A 63 4.72 -28.97 2.42
N GLU A 64 3.88 -28.72 3.42
CA GLU A 64 2.76 -27.79 3.33
C GLU A 64 3.25 -26.37 2.96
N PRO A 65 2.58 -25.63 2.05
CA PRO A 65 3.00 -24.29 1.67
C PRO A 65 3.18 -23.38 2.90
N ASP A 66 4.36 -22.78 3.01
CA ASP A 66 4.72 -21.92 4.14
C ASP A 66 5.39 -20.64 3.66
N PHE A 67 5.39 -19.61 4.50
CA PHE A 67 6.00 -18.32 4.19
C PHE A 67 7.50 -18.42 3.89
N GLU A 68 8.18 -19.45 4.40
CA GLU A 68 9.59 -19.71 4.11
C GLU A 68 9.83 -20.06 2.63
N ASP A 69 8.80 -20.56 1.94
CA ASP A 69 8.85 -20.89 0.51
C ASP A 69 9.01 -19.65 -0.35
N VAL A 70 8.44 -18.54 0.08
CA VAL A 70 8.27 -17.33 -0.74
C VAL A 70 9.33 -16.30 -0.37
N LYS A 71 10.35 -16.18 -1.22
CA LYS A 71 11.41 -15.18 -1.11
C LYS A 71 11.52 -14.44 -2.43
N GLN A 72 11.75 -13.13 -2.37
CA GLN A 72 12.05 -12.36 -3.56
C GLN A 72 13.57 -12.25 -3.73
N GLY A 73 14.05 -12.56 -4.94
CA GLY A 73 15.44 -12.38 -5.31
C GLY A 73 15.69 -11.18 -6.23
N ASP A 74 16.68 -11.31 -7.10
CA ASP A 74 17.01 -10.34 -8.16
C ASP A 74 15.87 -10.20 -9.18
N ILE A 75 15.07 -11.26 -9.32
CA ILE A 75 13.84 -11.27 -10.11
C ILE A 75 12.70 -11.69 -9.18
N GLY A 76 11.55 -11.06 -9.35
CA GLY A 76 10.30 -11.41 -8.70
C GLY A 76 9.38 -10.20 -8.60
N ASP A 77 8.08 -10.46 -8.49
CA ASP A 77 7.07 -9.41 -8.34
C ASP A 77 6.67 -9.29 -6.87
N CYS A 78 7.18 -8.25 -6.22
CA CYS A 78 6.79 -7.75 -4.90
C CYS A 78 5.31 -7.94 -4.55
N TYR A 79 4.46 -7.58 -5.50
CA TYR A 79 3.03 -7.47 -5.32
C TYR A 79 2.40 -8.85 -5.38
N LEU A 80 2.87 -9.69 -6.30
CA LEU A 80 2.49 -11.10 -6.37
C LEU A 80 2.96 -11.86 -5.13
N LEU A 81 4.22 -11.70 -4.73
CA LEU A 81 4.80 -12.45 -3.61
C LEU A 81 4.15 -12.07 -2.27
N SER A 82 3.82 -10.79 -2.08
CA SER A 82 3.01 -10.36 -0.92
C SER A 82 1.57 -10.88 -1.00
N ALA A 83 0.98 -10.99 -2.20
CA ALA A 83 -0.32 -11.64 -2.37
C ALA A 83 -0.30 -13.12 -1.98
N ILE A 84 0.73 -13.85 -2.42
CA ILE A 84 0.95 -15.26 -2.06
C ILE A 84 1.16 -15.40 -0.55
N ASN A 85 1.97 -14.55 0.07
CA ASN A 85 2.15 -14.55 1.53
C ASN A 85 0.81 -14.37 2.26
N SER A 86 -0.03 -13.42 1.84
CA SER A 86 -1.37 -13.28 2.43
C SER A 86 -2.21 -14.54 2.23
N MET A 87 -2.12 -15.19 1.08
CA MET A 87 -2.85 -16.45 0.84
C MET A 87 -2.40 -17.57 1.79
N ILE A 88 -1.10 -17.70 2.07
CA ILE A 88 -0.58 -18.69 3.03
C ILE A 88 -1.20 -18.44 4.41
N ARG A 89 -1.42 -17.18 4.79
CA ARG A 89 -2.08 -16.82 6.06
C ARG A 89 -3.58 -17.15 6.09
N VAL A 90 -4.29 -16.92 4.98
CA VAL A 90 -5.77 -16.87 4.98
C VAL A 90 -6.45 -18.05 4.29
N LYS A 91 -5.70 -18.85 3.53
CA LYS A 91 -6.19 -20.04 2.84
C LYS A 91 -5.60 -21.29 3.50
N ASN A 92 -6.34 -22.39 3.40
CA ASN A 92 -5.80 -23.70 3.74
C ASN A 92 -4.83 -24.18 2.64
N ALA A 93 -3.97 -25.15 2.97
CA ALA A 93 -3.04 -25.71 2.00
C ALA A 93 -3.71 -26.34 0.77
N ASN A 94 -4.92 -26.89 0.93
CA ASN A 94 -5.68 -27.46 -0.19
C ASN A 94 -5.94 -26.43 -1.29
N PHE A 95 -6.12 -25.16 -0.96
CA PHE A 95 -6.24 -24.09 -1.94
C PHE A 95 -5.03 -24.08 -2.91
N PHE A 96 -3.80 -24.22 -2.39
CA PHE A 96 -2.59 -24.25 -3.21
C PHE A 96 -2.52 -25.53 -4.04
N TYR A 97 -2.91 -26.68 -3.48
CA TYR A 97 -2.94 -27.94 -4.21
C TYR A 97 -3.93 -27.94 -5.38
N GLU A 98 -5.02 -27.16 -5.28
CA GLU A 98 -5.98 -26.95 -6.37
C GLU A 98 -5.57 -25.82 -7.33
N MET A 99 -4.73 -24.89 -6.88
CA MET A 99 -4.25 -23.78 -7.69
C MET A 99 -3.15 -24.22 -8.66
N ILE A 100 -2.27 -25.14 -8.26
CA ILE A 100 -1.08 -25.53 -9.03
C ILE A 100 -0.85 -27.05 -9.01
N GLY A 101 -0.57 -27.62 -10.18
CA GLY A 101 -0.40 -29.05 -10.35
C GLY A 101 0.56 -29.44 -11.48
N VAL A 102 1.07 -30.67 -11.42
CA VAL A 102 1.92 -31.23 -12.49
C VAL A 102 1.02 -31.80 -13.58
N ALA A 103 1.32 -31.48 -14.84
CA ALA A 103 0.62 -32.06 -15.99
C ALA A 103 0.93 -33.55 -16.16
N ALA A 104 0.10 -34.26 -16.94
CA ALA A 104 0.25 -35.70 -17.19
C ALA A 104 1.63 -36.07 -17.79
N ASP A 105 2.21 -35.20 -18.61
CA ASP A 105 3.53 -35.40 -19.21
C ASP A 105 4.71 -35.23 -18.23
N ARG A 106 4.45 -34.72 -17.02
CA ARG A 106 5.44 -34.35 -15.99
C ARG A 106 6.47 -33.30 -16.40
N LEU A 107 6.42 -32.82 -17.63
CA LEU A 107 7.27 -31.78 -18.20
C LEU A 107 6.70 -30.38 -17.96
N HIS A 108 5.41 -30.30 -17.64
CA HIS A 108 4.73 -29.03 -17.41
C HIS A 108 4.07 -28.94 -16.04
N VAL A 109 3.83 -27.70 -15.63
CA VAL A 109 3.09 -27.30 -14.44
C VAL A 109 1.97 -26.39 -14.90
N HIS A 110 0.75 -26.62 -14.43
CA HIS A 110 -0.38 -25.73 -14.67
C HIS A 110 -0.67 -24.92 -13.41
N VAL A 111 -1.01 -23.65 -13.59
CA VAL A 111 -1.40 -22.72 -12.53
C VAL A 111 -2.73 -22.08 -12.92
N ARG A 112 -3.69 -22.10 -12.01
CA ARG A 112 -4.99 -21.44 -12.16
C ARG A 112 -4.90 -20.00 -11.65
N PHE A 113 -5.30 -19.07 -12.50
CA PHE A 113 -5.55 -17.67 -12.17
C PHE A 113 -7.02 -17.33 -12.42
N TYR A 114 -7.37 -16.08 -12.14
CA TYR A 114 -8.69 -15.51 -12.34
C TYR A 114 -8.56 -14.14 -12.99
N VAL A 115 -9.51 -13.80 -13.85
CA VAL A 115 -9.59 -12.48 -14.47
C VAL A 115 -11.01 -11.98 -14.42
N GLU A 116 -11.19 -10.67 -14.19
CA GLU A 116 -12.50 -10.04 -14.33
C GLU A 116 -12.76 -9.77 -15.81
N ASN A 117 -13.87 -10.30 -16.32
CA ASN A 117 -14.34 -10.09 -17.68
C ASN A 117 -15.84 -9.75 -17.63
N ALA A 118 -16.19 -8.53 -18.05
CA ALA A 118 -17.56 -8.00 -18.00
C ALA A 118 -18.24 -8.13 -16.62
N GLY A 119 -17.48 -7.91 -15.55
CA GLY A 119 -17.95 -8.00 -14.16
C GLY A 119 -18.04 -9.44 -13.61
N ALA A 120 -17.83 -10.46 -14.44
CA ALA A 120 -17.72 -11.84 -13.99
C ALA A 120 -16.25 -12.22 -13.75
N ILE A 121 -15.99 -12.98 -12.68
CA ILE A 121 -14.69 -13.57 -12.43
C ILE A 121 -14.61 -14.89 -13.20
N VAL A 122 -13.60 -15.03 -14.06
CA VAL A 122 -13.41 -16.20 -14.93
C VAL A 122 -12.04 -16.81 -14.65
N PRO A 123 -11.94 -18.13 -14.40
CA PRO A 123 -10.67 -18.81 -14.22
C PRO A 123 -9.91 -18.96 -15.54
N VAL A 124 -8.59 -18.86 -15.47
CA VAL A 124 -7.65 -19.02 -16.58
C VAL A 124 -6.55 -19.99 -16.14
N ILE A 125 -6.30 -21.04 -16.91
CA ILE A 125 -5.27 -22.03 -16.61
C ILE A 125 -4.07 -21.76 -17.52
N VAL A 126 -2.91 -21.51 -16.91
CA VAL A 126 -1.65 -21.28 -17.62
C VAL A 126 -0.75 -22.48 -17.38
N GLN A 127 -0.36 -23.16 -18.46
CA GLN A 127 0.57 -24.28 -18.39
C GLN A 127 1.97 -23.82 -18.81
N VAL A 128 2.96 -24.00 -17.95
CA VAL A 128 4.36 -23.61 -18.19
C VAL A 128 5.29 -24.81 -18.11
N GLN A 129 6.36 -24.80 -18.89
CA GLN A 129 7.41 -25.82 -18.82
C GLN A 129 8.07 -25.81 -17.43
N ARG A 130 8.35 -27.00 -16.90
CA ARG A 130 8.87 -27.24 -15.55
C ARG A 130 10.38 -27.00 -15.45
N THR A 131 10.78 -25.77 -15.75
CA THR A 131 12.16 -25.28 -15.69
C THR A 131 12.21 -23.93 -14.96
N ILE A 132 13.33 -23.67 -14.30
CA ILE A 132 13.59 -22.43 -13.56
C ILE A 132 14.67 -21.62 -14.29
N LEU A 133 14.44 -20.31 -14.41
CA LEU A 133 15.44 -19.37 -14.91
C LEU A 133 16.58 -19.22 -13.90
N LYS A 134 17.82 -19.50 -14.32
CA LYS A 134 19.03 -19.32 -13.52
C LYS A 134 20.02 -18.44 -14.27
N LYS A 135 20.81 -17.66 -13.53
CA LYS A 135 21.94 -16.92 -14.08
C LYS A 135 23.17 -17.81 -14.18
N VAL A 136 23.88 -17.73 -15.29
CA VAL A 136 25.15 -18.40 -15.52
C VAL A 136 26.26 -17.37 -15.31
N ASN A 137 27.21 -17.68 -14.44
CA ASN A 137 28.40 -16.87 -14.19
C ASN A 137 29.63 -17.77 -14.31
N GLY A 138 30.12 -17.95 -15.53
CA GLY A 138 31.09 -19.00 -15.86
C GLY A 138 30.49 -20.39 -15.60
N ASP A 139 31.15 -21.19 -14.78
CA ASP A 139 30.69 -22.54 -14.41
C ASP A 139 29.61 -22.54 -13.30
N HIS A 140 29.35 -21.39 -12.68
CA HIS A 140 28.40 -21.27 -11.58
C HIS A 140 26.99 -20.94 -12.07
N VAL A 141 26.00 -21.59 -11.45
CA VAL A 141 24.57 -21.37 -11.70
C VAL A 141 23.97 -20.72 -10.47
N VAL A 142 23.54 -19.46 -10.59
CA VAL A 142 23.00 -18.68 -9.49
C VAL A 142 21.47 -18.61 -9.59
N ASP A 143 20.82 -18.79 -8.45
CA ASP A 143 19.39 -18.62 -8.31
C ASP A 143 19.01 -17.14 -8.28
N LEU A 144 18.10 -16.73 -9.16
CA LEU A 144 17.67 -15.33 -9.26
C LEU A 144 16.44 -15.02 -8.40
N GLN A 145 15.66 -16.03 -8.00
CA GLN A 145 14.42 -15.80 -7.24
C GLN A 145 14.58 -16.21 -5.77
N HIS A 146 15.53 -17.09 -5.44
CA HIS A 146 15.88 -17.49 -4.06
C HIS A 146 14.75 -18.13 -3.22
N HIS A 147 13.63 -18.56 -3.80
CA HIS A 147 12.60 -19.33 -3.07
C HIS A 147 13.19 -20.63 -2.50
N SER A 148 12.68 -21.05 -1.34
CA SER A 148 13.13 -22.29 -0.69
C SER A 148 12.36 -23.54 -1.15
N ALA A 149 11.18 -23.37 -1.73
CA ALA A 149 10.43 -24.42 -2.43
C ALA A 149 10.26 -24.11 -3.92
N VAL A 150 9.86 -25.12 -4.70
CA VAL A 150 9.78 -25.00 -6.16
C VAL A 150 8.45 -24.46 -6.69
N TRP A 151 7.36 -24.61 -5.93
CA TRP A 151 6.04 -24.13 -6.36
C TRP A 151 5.97 -22.61 -6.61
N PRO A 152 6.61 -21.71 -5.83
CA PRO A 152 6.52 -20.27 -6.09
C PRO A 152 7.15 -19.87 -7.43
N TYR A 153 8.25 -20.54 -7.83
CA TYR A 153 8.87 -20.31 -9.14
C TYR A 153 7.88 -20.49 -10.29
N PHE A 154 7.04 -21.53 -10.21
CA PHE A 154 6.06 -21.84 -11.24
C PHE A 154 4.84 -20.93 -11.19
N VAL A 155 4.43 -20.47 -10.01
CA VAL A 155 3.40 -19.43 -9.89
C VAL A 155 3.88 -18.12 -10.51
N GLU A 156 5.09 -17.64 -10.18
CA GLU A 156 5.66 -16.43 -10.80
C GLU A 156 5.80 -16.59 -12.32
N LYS A 157 6.29 -17.76 -12.78
CA LYS A 157 6.46 -18.02 -14.21
C LYS A 157 5.13 -18.03 -14.95
N ALA A 158 4.15 -18.73 -14.44
CA ALA A 158 2.81 -18.75 -15.02
C ALA A 158 2.15 -17.36 -14.94
N TYR A 159 2.41 -16.58 -13.89
CA TYR A 159 1.86 -15.24 -13.74
C TYR A 159 2.47 -14.24 -14.74
N ALA A 160 3.76 -14.37 -15.07
CA ALA A 160 4.39 -13.59 -16.13
C ALA A 160 3.69 -13.80 -17.49
N PHE A 161 3.41 -15.06 -17.84
CA PHE A 161 2.63 -15.42 -19.02
C PHE A 161 1.18 -14.92 -18.94
N PHE A 162 0.53 -15.08 -17.78
CA PHE A 162 -0.82 -14.59 -17.53
C PHE A 162 -0.94 -13.09 -17.78
N ARG A 163 0.00 -12.29 -17.26
CA ARG A 163 0.05 -10.84 -17.46
C ARG A 163 0.28 -10.46 -18.93
N ALA A 164 1.23 -11.11 -19.58
CA ALA A 164 1.59 -10.81 -20.96
C ALA A 164 0.47 -11.15 -21.96
N TYR A 165 -0.20 -12.30 -21.79
CA TYR A 165 -1.12 -12.82 -22.81
C TYR A 165 -2.60 -12.67 -22.50
N TYR A 166 -2.99 -12.63 -21.23
CA TYR A 166 -4.40 -12.56 -20.88
C TYR A 166 -4.78 -11.16 -20.42
N LEU A 167 -4.00 -10.57 -19.51
CA LEU A 167 -4.32 -9.24 -18.97
C LEU A 167 -4.05 -8.12 -19.98
N GLN A 168 -2.91 -8.14 -20.68
CA GLN A 168 -2.57 -7.05 -21.61
C GLN A 168 -3.60 -6.90 -22.75
N PRO A 169 -4.02 -7.97 -23.44
CA PRO A 169 -5.05 -7.86 -24.48
C PRO A 169 -6.41 -7.45 -23.92
N LEU A 170 -6.86 -8.02 -22.79
CA LEU A 170 -8.11 -7.62 -22.12
C LEU A 170 -8.14 -6.13 -21.77
N LEU A 171 -7.00 -5.57 -21.37
CA LEU A 171 -6.89 -4.17 -20.97
C LEU A 171 -6.69 -3.22 -22.14
N ARG A 172 -6.21 -3.70 -23.29
CA ARG A 172 -5.95 -2.88 -24.50
C ARG A 172 -7.05 -3.00 -25.56
N GLN A 173 -7.80 -4.09 -25.55
CA GLN A 173 -8.77 -4.40 -26.57
C GLN A 173 -10.05 -4.89 -25.91
N VAL A 174 -11.18 -4.24 -26.22
CA VAL A 174 -12.56 -4.70 -25.93
C VAL A 174 -12.90 -5.96 -26.78
N GLN A 175 -11.92 -6.79 -27.12
CA GLN A 175 -12.01 -7.79 -28.19
C GLN A 175 -12.24 -9.23 -27.70
N ILE A 176 -12.20 -9.52 -26.40
CA ILE A 176 -12.60 -10.84 -25.94
C ILE A 176 -14.13 -10.90 -25.90
N LYS A 177 -14.73 -11.63 -26.86
CA LYS A 177 -16.18 -11.90 -26.85
C LYS A 177 -16.57 -12.55 -25.54
N ILE A 178 -17.45 -11.87 -24.82
CA ILE A 178 -17.95 -12.26 -23.50
C ILE A 178 -18.88 -13.47 -23.66
N PRO A 179 -18.63 -14.60 -22.99
CA PRO A 179 -19.66 -15.60 -22.76
C PRO A 179 -20.81 -14.94 -22.02
N ASP A 180 -22.03 -15.05 -22.54
CA ASP A 180 -23.24 -14.44 -21.99
C ASP A 180 -23.31 -14.58 -20.44
N PRO A 181 -23.21 -13.47 -19.68
CA PRO A 181 -23.12 -13.51 -18.21
C PRO A 181 -24.41 -14.00 -17.55
N THR A 182 -25.51 -14.10 -18.30
CA THR A 182 -26.77 -14.67 -17.82
C THR A 182 -26.77 -16.20 -17.85
N LYS A 183 -25.80 -16.82 -18.53
CA LYS A 183 -25.65 -18.27 -18.55
C LYS A 183 -24.90 -18.75 -17.31
N PRO A 184 -25.30 -19.90 -16.73
CA PRO A 184 -24.57 -20.50 -15.63
C PRO A 184 -23.09 -20.63 -16.02
N GLN A 185 -22.19 -20.18 -15.15
CA GLN A 185 -20.79 -20.48 -15.36
C GLN A 185 -20.63 -22.01 -15.41
N PRO A 186 -19.88 -22.56 -16.38
CA PRO A 186 -19.63 -23.99 -16.42
C PRO A 186 -18.98 -24.41 -15.10
N ALA A 187 -19.36 -25.58 -14.59
CA ALA A 187 -18.69 -26.16 -13.43
C ALA A 187 -17.18 -26.20 -13.68
N LEU A 188 -16.39 -25.90 -12.66
CA LEU A 188 -14.94 -26.04 -12.71
C LEU A 188 -14.61 -27.45 -13.22
N PRO A 189 -13.71 -27.59 -14.22
CA PRO A 189 -13.31 -28.90 -14.68
C PRO A 189 -12.74 -29.69 -13.50
N PRO A 190 -13.09 -30.99 -13.39
CA PRO A 190 -12.59 -31.81 -12.31
C PRO A 190 -11.06 -31.83 -12.35
N TRP A 191 -10.45 -31.72 -11.19
CA TRP A 191 -9.01 -31.88 -11.05
C TRP A 191 -8.61 -33.34 -11.28
N PRO A 192 -7.52 -33.65 -12.01
CA PRO A 192 -6.63 -32.74 -12.77
C PRO A 192 -7.24 -32.29 -14.12
N PHE A 193 -6.80 -31.17 -14.68
CA PHE A 193 -7.32 -30.58 -15.96
C PHE A 193 -6.93 -31.36 -17.24
N ASP A 194 -6.80 -32.67 -17.15
CA ASP A 194 -6.29 -33.56 -18.21
C ASP A 194 -7.11 -33.57 -19.51
N ARG A 195 -8.36 -33.08 -19.47
CA ARG A 195 -9.29 -33.06 -20.61
C ARG A 195 -9.48 -31.71 -21.30
N ALA A 196 -8.80 -30.65 -20.85
CA ALA A 196 -8.93 -29.35 -21.49
C ALA A 196 -8.18 -29.31 -22.84
N THR A 197 -8.80 -28.69 -23.85
CA THR A 197 -8.28 -28.62 -25.22
C THR A 197 -7.13 -27.62 -25.31
N ARG A 198 -6.16 -27.91 -26.19
CA ARG A 198 -4.93 -27.13 -26.38
C ARG A 198 -5.05 -26.20 -27.58
N PRO A 199 -5.34 -24.91 -27.43
CA PRO A 199 -4.90 -23.94 -28.41
C PRO A 199 -3.41 -23.71 -28.17
N ALA A 200 -2.58 -24.30 -29.02
CA ALA A 200 -1.22 -23.81 -29.18
C ALA A 200 -1.31 -22.40 -29.79
N PRO A 201 -0.60 -21.40 -29.24
CA PRO A 201 -0.37 -20.17 -29.98
C PRO A 201 0.22 -20.52 -31.35
N ASP A 202 -0.07 -19.73 -32.40
CA ASP A 202 0.47 -19.98 -33.74
C ASP A 202 2.01 -20.09 -33.64
N PRO A 203 2.61 -21.25 -34.00
CA PRO A 203 4.06 -21.44 -33.90
C PRO A 203 4.86 -20.44 -34.76
N GLY A 204 4.23 -19.75 -35.70
CA GLY A 204 4.81 -18.66 -36.47
C GLY A 204 4.92 -17.32 -35.74
N HIS A 205 4.31 -17.16 -34.56
CA HIS A 205 4.39 -15.93 -33.77
C HIS A 205 5.37 -16.09 -32.61
N ARG A 206 6.41 -15.24 -32.62
CA ARG A 206 7.38 -15.17 -31.52
C ARG A 206 6.78 -14.39 -30.36
N TYR A 207 6.07 -15.11 -29.53
CA TYR A 207 5.55 -14.68 -28.25
C TYR A 207 6.71 -14.58 -27.24
N PHE A 208 7.52 -13.54 -27.30
CA PHE A 208 8.58 -13.32 -26.30
C PHE A 208 8.03 -12.59 -25.09
N VAL A 209 7.85 -13.29 -23.98
CA VAL A 209 7.62 -12.64 -22.67
C VAL A 209 8.96 -12.25 -22.10
N ASN A 210 9.24 -10.95 -21.99
CA ASN A 210 10.36 -10.52 -21.16
C ASN A 210 9.99 -10.79 -19.70
N TYR A 211 10.47 -11.92 -19.17
CA TYR A 211 10.12 -12.44 -17.83
C TYR A 211 10.25 -11.40 -16.72
N VAL A 212 11.37 -10.69 -16.70
CA VAL A 212 11.67 -9.65 -15.70
C VAL A 212 10.71 -8.46 -15.84
N GLU A 213 10.32 -8.13 -17.06
CA GLU A 213 9.43 -7.03 -17.35
C GLU A 213 7.96 -7.36 -17.06
N ALA A 214 7.56 -8.60 -17.37
CA ALA A 214 6.23 -9.11 -17.09
C ALA A 214 5.91 -9.14 -15.60
N LEU A 215 6.93 -9.29 -14.76
CA LEU A 215 6.83 -9.28 -13.29
C LEU A 215 7.14 -7.91 -12.66
N LYS A 216 7.48 -6.89 -13.45
CA LYS A 216 7.77 -5.55 -12.91
C LYS A 216 6.48 -4.79 -12.59
N GLY A 217 6.43 -4.25 -11.38
CA GLY A 217 5.32 -3.43 -10.89
C GLY A 217 4.03 -4.21 -10.73
N GLY A 218 3.01 -3.59 -10.15
CA GLY A 218 1.73 -4.26 -9.92
C GLY A 218 0.91 -3.62 -8.82
N ASN A 219 -0.11 -4.36 -8.41
CA ASN A 219 -0.96 -4.04 -7.28
C ASN A 219 -1.25 -5.34 -6.50
N CYS A 220 -1.03 -5.34 -5.18
CA CYS A 220 -1.23 -6.54 -4.36
C CYS A 220 -2.66 -7.05 -4.41
N GLY A 221 -3.65 -6.16 -4.23
CA GLY A 221 -5.05 -6.56 -4.26
C GLY A 221 -5.45 -7.16 -5.61
N ARG A 222 -4.93 -6.62 -6.71
CA ARG A 222 -5.14 -7.18 -8.04
C ARG A 222 -4.45 -8.53 -8.23
N ALA A 223 -3.21 -8.69 -7.77
CA ALA A 223 -2.51 -9.97 -7.80
C ALA A 223 -3.23 -11.03 -6.93
N TYR A 224 -3.74 -10.64 -5.76
CA TYR A 224 -4.57 -11.49 -4.91
C TYR A 224 -5.85 -11.90 -5.64
N GLN A 225 -6.57 -10.96 -6.25
CA GLN A 225 -7.75 -11.26 -7.07
C GLN A 225 -7.42 -12.20 -8.24
N HIS A 226 -6.26 -12.04 -8.88
CA HIS A 226 -5.85 -12.96 -9.92
C HIS A 226 -5.53 -14.37 -9.40
N LEU A 227 -5.06 -14.51 -8.16
CA LEU A 227 -4.75 -15.82 -7.58
C LEU A 227 -6.00 -16.51 -7.01
N THR A 228 -6.95 -15.75 -6.47
CA THR A 228 -8.07 -16.28 -5.69
C THR A 228 -9.44 -16.09 -6.33
N GLY A 229 -9.57 -15.15 -7.27
CA GLY A 229 -10.86 -14.67 -7.77
C GLY A 229 -11.59 -13.74 -6.80
N GLU A 230 -11.03 -13.46 -5.63
CA GLU A 230 -11.65 -12.64 -4.59
C GLU A 230 -11.29 -11.17 -4.76
N LYS A 231 -12.28 -10.29 -4.59
CA LYS A 231 -12.05 -8.84 -4.67
C LYS A 231 -11.34 -8.34 -3.42
N THR A 232 -10.64 -7.23 -3.57
CA THR A 232 -10.09 -6.47 -2.45
C THR A 232 -10.73 -5.09 -2.39
N GLU A 233 -10.95 -4.59 -1.18
CA GLU A 233 -11.33 -3.21 -0.94
C GLU A 233 -10.11 -2.36 -0.57
N ASP A 234 -10.13 -1.07 -0.94
CA ASP A 234 -9.15 -0.12 -0.44
C ASP A 234 -9.53 0.29 0.99
N ALA A 235 -8.59 0.08 1.90
CA ALA A 235 -8.69 0.51 3.28
C ALA A 235 -8.19 1.94 3.49
N THR A 236 -7.50 2.52 2.52
CA THR A 236 -7.19 3.94 2.52
C THR A 236 -8.47 4.74 2.27
N ALA A 237 -8.60 5.86 2.98
CA ALA A 237 -9.79 6.69 2.92
C ALA A 237 -9.62 7.68 1.77
N ASP A 238 -9.66 7.18 0.54
CA ASP A 238 -9.96 8.03 -0.58
C ASP A 238 -11.43 8.43 -0.47
N ILE A 239 -11.69 9.71 -0.61
CA ILE A 239 -13.04 10.26 -0.58
C ILE A 239 -13.35 10.91 -1.91
N GLU A 240 -14.60 10.77 -2.31
CA GLU A 240 -15.16 11.45 -3.43
C GLU A 240 -15.58 12.87 -2.97
N VAL A 241 -15.01 13.91 -3.61
CA VAL A 241 -15.35 15.31 -3.33
C VAL A 241 -15.79 16.04 -4.60
N PRO A 242 -16.62 17.09 -4.50
CA PRO A 242 -16.87 17.98 -5.62
C PRO A 242 -15.56 18.57 -6.15
N GLY A 243 -15.50 18.82 -7.45
CA GLY A 243 -14.39 19.46 -8.14
C GLY A 243 -14.88 20.18 -9.40
N PRO A 244 -14.02 20.98 -10.07
CA PRO A 244 -14.43 21.86 -11.17
C PRO A 244 -15.01 21.11 -12.39
N ASN A 245 -14.64 19.84 -12.57
CA ASN A 245 -15.09 19.01 -13.68
C ASN A 245 -15.92 17.80 -13.22
N GLY A 246 -16.64 17.93 -12.09
CA GLY A 246 -17.38 16.84 -11.45
C GLY A 246 -16.65 16.31 -10.22
N THR A 247 -16.96 15.08 -9.81
CA THR A 247 -16.36 14.51 -8.60
C THR A 247 -14.92 14.05 -8.82
N VAL A 248 -14.09 14.31 -7.82
CA VAL A 248 -12.66 13.97 -7.80
C VAL A 248 -12.40 13.08 -6.59
N TRP A 249 -11.68 11.99 -6.81
CA TRP A 249 -11.16 11.15 -5.74
C TRP A 249 -9.92 11.80 -5.14
N MET A 250 -9.92 11.93 -3.81
CA MET A 250 -8.83 12.57 -3.10
C MET A 250 -8.54 11.86 -1.79
N ASP A 251 -7.25 11.72 -1.51
CA ASP A 251 -6.75 11.23 -0.23
C ASP A 251 -7.25 12.13 0.91
N MET A 252 -7.81 11.53 1.97
CA MET A 252 -8.34 12.24 3.14
C MET A 252 -7.39 13.30 3.73
N ARG A 253 -6.08 13.10 3.65
CA ARG A 253 -5.09 14.06 4.18
C ARG A 253 -4.93 15.27 3.27
N ASP A 254 -4.96 15.05 1.95
CA ASP A 254 -4.95 16.13 0.98
C ASP A 254 -6.24 16.93 1.05
N TYR A 255 -7.37 16.24 1.25
CA TYR A 255 -8.65 16.86 1.52
C TYR A 255 -8.58 17.79 2.72
N ARG A 256 -8.12 17.29 3.88
CA ARG A 256 -8.04 18.08 5.11
C ARG A 256 -7.00 19.21 5.03
N GLY A 257 -5.92 18.98 4.30
CA GLY A 257 -4.95 20.02 3.94
C GLY A 257 -5.59 21.13 3.13
N ALA A 258 -6.38 20.77 2.12
CA ALA A 258 -7.10 21.72 1.27
C ALA A 258 -8.21 22.46 2.04
N LEU A 259 -8.97 21.78 2.90
CA LEU A 259 -9.93 22.42 3.80
C LEU A 259 -9.25 23.49 4.67
N LEU A 260 -8.16 23.12 5.35
CA LEU A 260 -7.41 24.06 6.20
C LEU A 260 -6.87 25.23 5.38
N ARG A 261 -6.30 24.97 4.19
CA ARG A 261 -5.80 25.99 3.29
C ARG A 261 -6.90 27.01 2.92
N CYS A 262 -8.06 26.55 2.48
CA CYS A 262 -9.17 27.42 2.07
C CYS A 262 -9.77 28.19 3.25
N VAL A 263 -9.85 27.57 4.43
CA VAL A 263 -10.32 28.25 5.65
C VAL A 263 -9.35 29.34 6.11
N LEU A 264 -8.05 29.16 5.90
CA LEU A 264 -7.04 30.17 6.25
C LEU A 264 -6.98 31.33 5.26
N ASP A 265 -7.36 31.11 4.00
CA ASP A 265 -7.33 32.14 2.95
C ASP A 265 -8.38 31.88 1.86
N GLU A 266 -9.49 32.63 1.94
CA GLU A 266 -10.59 32.57 0.98
C GLU A 266 -10.24 33.09 -0.43
N SER A 267 -9.12 33.81 -0.59
CA SER A 267 -8.69 34.33 -1.90
C SER A 267 -8.01 33.26 -2.76
N LEU A 268 -7.67 32.12 -2.17
CA LEU A 268 -7.08 31.00 -2.89
C LEU A 268 -8.15 30.25 -3.66
N GLU A 269 -7.77 29.74 -4.83
CA GLU A 269 -8.62 28.86 -5.62
C GLU A 269 -9.09 27.66 -4.76
N ASN A 270 -10.41 27.48 -4.69
CA ASN A 270 -11.01 26.39 -3.97
C ASN A 270 -10.95 25.11 -4.84
N PRO A 271 -10.19 24.08 -4.45
CA PRO A 271 -10.05 22.87 -5.26
C PRO A 271 -11.35 22.06 -5.35
N PHE A 272 -12.37 22.38 -4.55
CA PHE A 272 -13.65 21.68 -4.55
C PHE A 272 -14.70 22.32 -5.47
N ALA A 273 -14.37 23.43 -6.14
CA ALA A 273 -15.29 24.21 -6.96
C ALA A 273 -16.61 24.58 -6.24
N GLU A 274 -16.53 24.80 -4.92
CA GLU A 274 -17.66 25.20 -4.07
C GLU A 274 -17.40 26.57 -3.44
N THR A 275 -18.42 27.13 -2.80
CA THR A 275 -18.27 28.40 -2.06
C THR A 275 -17.40 28.21 -0.83
N TRP A 276 -16.75 29.28 -0.36
CA TRP A 276 -15.99 29.24 0.89
C TRP A 276 -16.85 28.74 2.07
N ASP A 277 -18.13 29.13 2.10
CA ASP A 277 -19.09 28.68 3.12
C ASP A 277 -19.22 27.15 3.15
N ALA A 278 -19.41 26.51 1.99
CA ALA A 278 -19.50 25.05 1.92
C ALA A 278 -18.21 24.36 2.39
N THR A 279 -17.05 24.95 2.09
CA THR A 279 -15.76 24.44 2.56
C THR A 279 -15.54 24.63 4.06
N PHE A 280 -15.95 25.78 4.61
CA PHE A 280 -15.91 26.02 6.04
C PHE A 280 -16.83 25.04 6.80
N ASP A 281 -17.99 24.75 6.22
CA ASP A 281 -18.94 23.80 6.79
C ASP A 281 -18.35 22.38 6.88
N ARG A 282 -17.63 21.96 5.84
CA ARG A 282 -16.85 20.70 5.85
C ARG A 282 -15.74 20.72 6.90
N PHE A 283 -15.03 21.84 7.06
CA PHE A 283 -14.00 22.00 8.08
C PHE A 283 -14.58 21.80 9.49
N ILE A 284 -15.73 22.40 9.78
CA ILE A 284 -16.40 22.20 11.07
C ILE A 284 -16.94 20.77 11.22
N GLY A 285 -17.44 20.17 10.14
CA GLY A 285 -17.85 18.76 10.12
C GLY A 285 -16.74 17.80 10.57
N VAL A 286 -15.48 18.03 10.18
CA VAL A 286 -14.32 17.23 10.64
C VAL A 286 -14.12 17.34 12.16
N LEU A 287 -14.50 18.45 12.77
CA LEU A 287 -14.44 18.60 14.22
C LEU A 287 -15.53 17.80 14.94
N GLY A 288 -16.45 17.14 14.24
CA GLY A 288 -17.62 16.50 14.86
C GLY A 288 -18.49 17.52 15.60
N ARG A 289 -18.28 18.82 15.34
CA ARG A 289 -19.11 19.89 15.83
C ARG A 289 -20.18 20.08 14.79
N THR A 290 -21.42 20.01 15.24
CA THR A 290 -22.50 20.62 14.50
C THR A 290 -22.49 22.09 14.85
N VAL A 291 -22.06 22.98 13.94
CA VAL A 291 -22.66 24.32 13.95
C VAL A 291 -24.13 24.06 13.71
N SER A 292 -25.03 24.62 14.52
CA SER A 292 -26.46 24.47 14.29
C SER A 292 -26.74 24.66 12.78
N GLY A 293 -27.21 23.57 12.14
CA GLY A 293 -27.72 23.49 10.76
C GLY A 293 -26.79 23.17 9.59
N LEU A 294 -25.87 22.21 9.71
CA LEU A 294 -25.17 21.62 8.55
C LEU A 294 -24.98 20.11 8.66
N THR A 295 -25.28 19.39 7.57
CA THR A 295 -24.85 17.99 7.37
C THR A 295 -23.93 17.88 6.17
N THR A 296 -22.73 17.37 6.41
CA THR A 296 -21.92 16.67 5.38
C THR A 296 -22.13 15.17 5.52
N SER A 297 -22.36 14.50 4.40
CA SER A 297 -22.71 13.08 4.34
C SER A 297 -21.57 12.15 4.78
N LEU A 298 -21.66 11.65 6.00
CA LEU A 298 -21.61 10.23 6.27
C LEU A 298 -23.01 9.83 6.79
N ALA A 299 -23.93 9.59 5.84
CA ALA A 299 -25.34 9.17 5.94
C ALA A 299 -26.33 10.09 6.74
N VAL A 300 -27.41 10.55 6.09
CA VAL A 300 -28.37 11.61 6.53
C VAL A 300 -29.78 10.99 6.82
N PRO A 301 -30.76 11.65 7.50
CA PRO A 301 -31.41 12.91 7.07
C PRO A 301 -31.37 14.06 8.10
N ALA A 302 -31.18 15.30 7.62
CA ALA A 302 -31.11 16.54 8.40
C ALA A 302 -31.80 17.72 7.69
N VAL A 303 -32.13 18.75 8.48
CA VAL A 303 -32.97 19.93 8.20
C VAL A 303 -32.26 21.19 8.82
N PRO A 304 -32.45 22.45 8.32
CA PRO A 304 -31.38 23.47 8.18
C PRO A 304 -31.30 24.61 9.24
N VAL A 305 -30.24 25.44 9.19
CA VAL A 305 -30.12 26.76 9.88
C VAL A 305 -29.79 27.89 8.90
N ASN A 306 -30.40 29.06 9.14
CA ASN A 306 -30.46 30.23 8.27
C ASN A 306 -29.74 31.49 8.82
N ASP A 307 -28.88 31.43 9.85
CA ASP A 307 -28.33 32.66 10.43
C ASP A 307 -27.07 33.18 9.69
N ILE A 308 -27.31 34.00 8.68
CA ILE A 308 -26.32 34.77 7.92
C ILE A 308 -25.39 35.60 8.83
N VAL A 309 -25.88 36.06 9.99
CA VAL A 309 -25.14 36.97 10.88
C VAL A 309 -23.99 36.24 11.57
N VAL A 310 -24.22 35.02 12.07
CA VAL A 310 -23.18 34.20 12.70
C VAL A 310 -22.08 33.84 11.70
N ARG A 311 -22.46 33.46 10.48
CA ARG A 311 -21.49 33.17 9.40
C ARG A 311 -20.66 34.39 9.03
N ALA A 312 -21.28 35.56 8.92
CA ALA A 312 -20.59 36.82 8.65
C ALA A 312 -19.61 37.18 9.79
N ALA A 313 -20.00 36.99 11.04
CA ALA A 313 -19.14 37.24 12.21
C ALA A 313 -17.92 36.31 12.23
N ILE A 314 -18.10 35.01 11.96
CA ILE A 314 -17.00 34.05 11.86
C ILE A 314 -16.06 34.42 10.70
N LYS A 315 -16.60 34.76 9.51
CA LYS A 315 -15.80 35.22 8.37
C LYS A 315 -14.98 36.45 8.69
N GLN A 316 -15.61 37.47 9.25
CA GLN A 316 -14.93 38.71 9.64
C GLN A 316 -13.81 38.41 10.64
N HIS A 317 -14.07 37.53 11.60
CA HIS A 317 -13.07 37.14 12.56
C HIS A 317 -11.89 36.37 11.96
N ILE A 318 -12.13 35.47 11.02
CA ILE A 318 -11.07 34.77 10.29
C ILE A 318 -10.24 35.78 9.51
N ALA A 319 -10.88 36.77 8.85
CA ALA A 319 -10.19 37.85 8.16
C ALA A 319 -9.33 38.69 9.12
N ASP A 320 -9.86 39.05 10.30
CA ASP A 320 -9.13 39.79 11.33
C ASP A 320 -7.96 38.98 11.89
N THR A 321 -8.18 37.69 12.19
CA THR A 321 -7.14 36.77 12.65
C THR A 321 -6.05 36.62 11.60
N ARG A 322 -6.41 36.49 10.32
CA ARG A 322 -5.47 36.45 9.20
C ARG A 322 -4.66 37.74 9.13
N LYS A 323 -5.30 38.91 9.25
CA LYS A 323 -4.62 40.21 9.24
C LYS A 323 -3.61 40.32 10.41
N ALA A 324 -4.01 39.88 11.60
CA ALA A 324 -3.16 39.88 12.79
C ALA A 324 -2.00 38.86 12.70
N ASN A 325 -2.18 37.77 11.95
CA ASN A 325 -1.24 36.65 11.87
C ASN A 325 -0.70 36.41 10.44
N HIS A 326 -0.64 37.45 9.61
CA HIS A 326 -0.43 37.31 8.16
C HIS A 326 0.81 36.46 7.81
N SER A 327 1.96 36.72 8.44
CA SER A 327 3.19 35.96 8.18
C SER A 327 3.04 34.47 8.54
N VAL A 328 2.40 34.15 9.66
CA VAL A 328 2.18 32.77 10.11
C VAL A 328 1.22 32.04 9.17
N VAL A 329 0.17 32.72 8.71
CA VAL A 329 -0.81 32.17 7.76
C VAL A 329 -0.16 31.91 6.40
N VAL A 330 0.62 32.87 5.87
CA VAL A 330 1.36 32.70 4.62
C VAL A 330 2.40 31.57 4.73
N ASP A 331 3.11 31.48 5.85
CA ASP A 331 4.05 30.37 6.11
C ASP A 331 3.32 29.02 6.14
N LEU A 332 2.15 28.95 6.78
CA LEU A 332 1.36 27.73 6.91
C LEU A 332 0.79 27.31 5.55
N ILE A 333 0.22 28.23 4.77
CA ILE A 333 -0.27 27.96 3.41
C ILE A 333 0.89 27.55 2.50
N GLY A 334 1.99 28.32 2.52
CA GLY A 334 3.19 28.00 1.76
C GLY A 334 3.75 26.63 2.15
N MET A 335 3.64 26.25 3.42
CA MET A 335 3.94 24.90 3.88
C MET A 335 2.95 23.88 3.32
N LEU A 336 1.63 24.05 3.45
CA LEU A 336 0.63 23.12 2.91
C LEU A 336 0.79 22.92 1.39
N ASP A 337 1.18 23.97 0.66
CA ASP A 337 1.34 23.98 -0.80
C ASP A 337 2.65 23.38 -1.27
N LYS A 338 3.79 23.93 -0.82
CA LYS A 338 5.12 23.38 -1.13
C LYS A 338 5.24 21.96 -0.62
N LYS A 339 4.55 21.67 0.48
CA LYS A 339 4.48 20.35 1.06
C LYS A 339 3.23 19.58 0.67
N LYS A 340 2.52 19.83 -0.42
CA LYS A 340 1.49 18.84 -0.84
C LYS A 340 2.13 17.45 -1.08
N LYS A 341 3.36 17.44 -1.61
CA LYS A 341 4.24 16.26 -1.71
C LYS A 341 4.95 15.88 -0.39
N LEU A 342 5.19 16.86 0.50
CA LEU A 342 5.89 16.69 1.79
C LEU A 342 4.92 16.44 3.00
N MET A 343 3.63 16.74 2.97
CA MET A 343 2.65 16.27 3.96
C MET A 343 2.45 14.76 3.77
N ARG A 344 2.61 14.33 2.52
CA ARG A 344 2.84 12.95 2.13
C ARG A 344 4.22 12.43 2.61
N GLU A 345 5.33 13.19 2.52
CA GLU A 345 6.70 12.64 2.75
C GLU A 345 7.47 13.07 4.04
N VAL A 346 7.05 14.08 4.79
CA VAL A 346 7.91 14.75 5.79
C VAL A 346 7.91 14.03 7.12
N ARG A 347 9.13 13.88 7.62
CA ARG A 347 9.44 13.66 9.03
C ARG A 347 8.72 14.72 9.85
N SER A 348 7.63 14.39 10.52
CA SER A 348 7.26 15.08 11.75
C SER A 348 7.25 16.62 11.66
N THR A 349 6.85 17.24 10.53
CA THR A 349 6.54 18.69 10.60
C THR A 349 5.21 18.75 11.29
N ASP A 350 5.27 18.63 12.61
CA ASP A 350 4.21 19.03 13.48
C ASP A 350 3.84 20.45 13.05
N VAL A 351 2.61 20.65 12.57
CA VAL A 351 2.13 21.97 12.13
C VAL A 351 1.70 22.81 13.33
N ARG A 352 1.57 22.20 14.51
CA ARG A 352 1.13 22.86 15.75
C ARG A 352 2.09 23.96 16.24
N PRO A 353 3.42 23.90 16.06
CA PRO A 353 4.30 25.03 16.37
C PRO A 353 3.93 26.29 15.58
N PHE A 354 3.42 26.18 14.35
CA PHE A 354 2.93 27.36 13.61
C PHE A 354 1.66 27.91 14.26
N LEU A 355 0.73 27.02 14.60
CA LEU A 355 -0.51 27.41 15.30
C LEU A 355 -0.26 28.00 16.69
N ALA A 356 0.78 27.55 17.39
CA ALA A 356 1.16 28.09 18.69
C ALA A 356 1.63 29.55 18.63
N ARG A 357 2.06 30.03 17.45
CA ARG A 357 2.42 31.44 17.20
C ARG A 357 1.21 32.30 16.83
N MET A 358 0.05 31.71 16.55
CA MET A 358 -1.13 32.49 16.18
C MET A 358 -1.69 33.22 17.41
N VAL A 359 -1.82 34.54 17.31
CA VAL A 359 -2.52 35.36 18.28
C VAL A 359 -3.98 34.90 18.34
N ARG A 360 -4.41 34.48 19.53
CA ARG A 360 -5.78 34.04 19.78
C ARG A 360 -6.64 35.26 20.08
N MET A 361 -7.63 35.48 19.24
CA MET A 361 -8.65 36.48 19.45
C MET A 361 -9.96 35.69 19.62
N PRO A 362 -10.61 35.68 20.79
CA PRO A 362 -11.92 35.06 20.90
C PRO A 362 -12.96 35.93 20.19
N VAL A 363 -13.89 35.32 19.46
CA VAL A 363 -15.12 35.97 19.02
C VAL A 363 -16.12 35.86 20.15
N SER A 364 -16.56 36.99 20.68
CA SER A 364 -17.73 36.96 21.55
C SER A 364 -18.97 36.70 20.71
N LEU A 365 -19.64 35.57 20.96
CA LEU A 365 -20.92 35.24 20.35
C LEU A 365 -22.08 35.40 21.34
N ALA A 366 -21.84 36.08 22.46
CA ALA A 366 -22.82 36.32 23.51
C ALA A 366 -24.11 36.98 22.98
N ALA A 367 -24.02 37.82 21.94
CA ALA A 367 -25.17 38.46 21.31
C ALA A 367 -26.09 37.48 20.53
N SER A 368 -25.61 36.27 20.23
CA SER A 368 -26.33 35.21 19.54
C SER A 368 -26.64 34.03 20.47
N GLU A 369 -26.48 34.19 21.79
CA GLU A 369 -26.64 33.12 22.80
C GLU A 369 -25.76 31.88 22.54
N MET A 370 -24.65 32.05 21.79
CA MET A 370 -23.70 30.98 21.51
C MET A 370 -22.45 31.13 22.39
N GLU A 371 -21.80 29.99 22.68
CA GLU A 371 -20.48 30.01 23.31
C GLU A 371 -19.46 30.74 22.42
N ASP A 372 -18.62 31.56 23.04
CA ASP A 372 -17.55 32.27 22.36
C ASP A 372 -16.68 31.30 21.57
N ILE A 373 -16.44 31.63 20.30
CA ILE A 373 -15.59 30.83 19.43
C ILE A 373 -14.16 31.39 19.49
N ASP A 374 -13.23 30.58 20.00
CA ASP A 374 -11.79 30.81 19.80
C ASP A 374 -11.37 30.08 18.52
N PHE A 375 -11.22 30.83 17.43
CA PHE A 375 -10.79 30.27 16.13
C PHE A 375 -9.41 29.62 16.20
N GLY A 376 -8.50 30.13 17.04
CA GLY A 376 -7.20 29.50 17.28
C GLY A 376 -7.35 28.12 17.93
N THR A 377 -8.30 27.96 18.85
CA THR A 377 -8.64 26.66 19.44
C THR A 377 -9.28 25.71 18.42
N LEU A 378 -10.19 26.20 17.56
CA LEU A 378 -10.78 25.39 16.47
C LEU A 378 -9.71 24.90 15.49
N LEU A 379 -8.79 25.76 15.06
CA LEU A 379 -7.67 25.40 14.19
C LEU A 379 -6.78 24.34 14.84
N LEU A 380 -6.50 24.46 16.14
CA LEU A 380 -5.69 23.49 16.88
C LEU A 380 -6.40 22.14 16.99
N GLU A 381 -7.69 22.13 17.26
CA GLU A 381 -8.51 20.91 17.29
C GLU A 381 -8.54 20.24 15.92
N PHE A 382 -8.76 21.03 14.85
CA PHE A 382 -8.77 20.54 13.47
C PHE A 382 -7.42 19.93 13.14
N VAL A 383 -6.33 20.62 13.47
CA VAL A 383 -4.98 20.12 13.20
C VAL A 383 -4.71 18.82 13.94
N ARG A 384 -5.13 18.69 15.20
CA ARG A 384 -4.97 17.44 15.97
C ARG A 384 -5.76 16.28 15.35
N LYS A 385 -6.98 16.55 14.87
CA LYS A 385 -7.81 15.56 14.18
C LYS A 385 -7.29 15.24 12.77
N SER A 386 -6.66 16.19 12.09
CA SER A 386 -6.30 16.09 10.67
C SER A 386 -4.87 15.67 10.38
N PHE A 387 -3.93 16.01 11.27
CA PHE A 387 -2.51 15.77 11.07
C PHE A 387 -1.91 15.01 12.26
N PRO A 388 -1.16 13.92 12.00
CA PRO A 388 -0.59 13.12 13.07
C PRO A 388 0.43 13.89 13.91
N GLY A 389 0.62 13.34 15.11
CA GLY A 389 1.76 13.56 15.99
C GLY A 389 3.13 13.50 15.35
N LYS A 390 4.10 13.99 16.13
CA LYS A 390 5.44 13.43 16.03
C LYS A 390 5.33 11.93 16.32
N ARG A 391 6.07 11.13 15.58
CA ARG A 391 6.06 9.67 15.77
C ARG A 391 6.42 9.32 17.22
N GLY A 392 5.69 8.39 17.82
CA GLY A 392 5.92 7.95 19.19
C GLY A 392 5.23 8.79 20.27
N THR A 393 4.42 9.79 19.89
CA THR A 393 3.62 10.56 20.87
C THR A 393 2.25 9.95 21.14
N GLY A 394 1.84 8.91 20.41
CA GLY A 394 0.49 8.33 20.48
C GLY A 394 -0.62 9.25 19.96
N GLU A 395 -0.27 10.38 19.32
CA GLU A 395 -1.23 11.33 18.78
C GLU A 395 -1.63 10.93 17.36
N TYR A 396 -2.66 10.08 17.28
CA TYR A 396 -3.26 9.61 16.03
C TYR A 396 -4.43 10.48 15.61
N THR A 397 -4.62 10.59 14.30
CA THR A 397 -5.83 11.20 13.73
C THR A 397 -6.98 10.19 13.75
N ASP A 398 -8.22 10.65 13.62
CA ASP A 398 -9.37 9.77 13.41
C ASP A 398 -9.20 8.83 12.20
N TYR A 399 -8.55 9.28 11.13
CA TYR A 399 -8.19 8.44 9.98
C TYR A 399 -7.23 7.31 10.37
N HIS A 400 -6.19 7.60 11.18
CA HIS A 400 -5.30 6.57 11.70
C HIS A 400 -6.06 5.55 12.54
N GLU A 401 -6.93 6.01 13.44
CA GLU A 401 -7.75 5.14 14.29
C GLU A 401 -8.69 4.25 13.48
N ALA A 402 -9.38 4.83 12.48
CA ALA A 402 -10.26 4.08 11.59
C ALA A 402 -9.49 3.04 10.78
N LEU A 403 -8.34 3.41 10.22
CA LEU A 403 -7.47 2.48 9.48
C LEU A 403 -6.99 1.34 10.38
N PHE A 404 -6.48 1.66 11.58
CA PHE A 404 -6.01 0.66 12.53
C PHE A 404 -7.13 -0.28 12.99
N THR A 405 -8.33 0.25 13.19
CA THR A 405 -9.53 -0.55 13.53
C THR A 405 -9.89 -1.52 12.40
N ARG A 406 -9.94 -1.05 11.15
CA ARG A 406 -10.20 -1.90 9.97
C ARG A 406 -9.13 -2.98 9.79
N LEU A 407 -7.86 -2.62 9.93
CA LEU A 407 -6.74 -3.56 9.86
C LEU A 407 -6.82 -4.62 10.95
N THR A 408 -7.10 -4.21 12.19
CA THR A 408 -7.26 -5.13 13.32
C THR A 408 -8.40 -6.08 13.05
N ALA A 409 -9.58 -5.57 12.66
CA ALA A 409 -10.74 -6.39 12.33
C ALA A 409 -10.46 -7.41 11.21
N ALA A 410 -9.75 -6.99 10.15
CA ALA A 410 -9.36 -7.88 9.06
C ALA A 410 -8.38 -8.98 9.53
N CYS A 411 -7.40 -8.62 10.35
CA CYS A 411 -6.39 -9.57 10.82
C CYS A 411 -6.92 -10.55 11.88
N THR A 412 -7.89 -10.14 12.70
CA THR A 412 -8.47 -10.96 13.78
C THR A 412 -9.76 -11.68 13.36
N ALA A 413 -10.23 -11.51 12.12
CA ALA A 413 -11.37 -12.26 11.59
C ALA A 413 -11.10 -13.78 11.63
N GLN A 414 -12.17 -14.58 11.64
CA GLN A 414 -12.09 -16.04 11.60
C GLN A 414 -12.92 -16.58 10.42
N PRO A 415 -12.28 -17.03 9.31
CA PRO A 415 -10.83 -16.97 9.05
C PRO A 415 -10.32 -15.52 8.87
N PRO A 416 -9.01 -15.28 9.04
CA PRO A 416 -8.44 -13.95 8.82
C PRO A 416 -8.63 -13.49 7.38
N ARG A 417 -8.82 -12.19 7.16
CA ARG A 417 -8.89 -11.58 5.83
C ARG A 417 -7.50 -11.19 5.34
N ALA A 418 -7.27 -11.30 4.04
CA ALA A 418 -6.02 -10.87 3.42
C ALA A 418 -5.82 -9.36 3.61
N ALA A 419 -4.60 -8.92 3.84
CA ALA A 419 -4.32 -7.50 4.07
C ALA A 419 -2.94 -7.14 3.51
N PHE A 420 -2.83 -5.98 2.86
CA PHE A 420 -1.64 -5.57 2.12
C PHE A 420 -1.35 -4.10 2.33
N ALA A 421 -0.09 -3.72 2.27
CA ALA A 421 0.33 -2.32 2.24
C ALA A 421 1.33 -2.12 1.11
N SER A 422 1.08 -1.16 0.22
CA SER A 422 2.02 -0.76 -0.83
C SER A 422 2.68 0.56 -0.46
N THR A 423 4.01 0.58 -0.45
CA THR A 423 4.80 1.79 -0.31
C THR A 423 4.75 2.61 -1.58
N ARG A 424 4.77 3.93 -1.40
CA ARG A 424 4.81 4.88 -2.50
C ARG A 424 6.09 4.73 -3.30
N ASN A 425 5.98 4.88 -4.61
CA ASN A 425 7.12 5.07 -5.48
C ASN A 425 7.66 6.52 -5.35
N VAL A 426 8.20 6.85 -4.18
CA VAL A 426 8.89 8.13 -3.95
C VAL A 426 10.34 7.95 -4.37
N LEU A 427 10.60 8.14 -5.66
CA LEU A 427 11.93 8.55 -6.10
C LEU A 427 12.15 9.95 -5.54
N TYR A 428 13.12 10.10 -4.63
CA TYR A 428 13.52 11.40 -4.09
C TYR A 428 14.14 12.23 -5.22
N ILE A 429 13.29 12.87 -6.01
CA ILE A 429 13.68 13.78 -7.07
C ILE A 429 14.21 15.11 -6.48
N LEU A 430 13.79 15.45 -5.24
CA LEU A 430 14.06 16.76 -4.65
C LEU A 430 15.47 16.95 -4.07
N ASP A 431 16.22 15.89 -3.76
CA ASP A 431 17.63 16.05 -3.34
C ASP A 431 18.61 15.99 -4.53
N LEU A 432 18.13 15.69 -5.75
CA LEU A 432 18.96 15.40 -6.92
C LEU A 432 18.76 16.36 -8.09
N LEU A 433 17.55 16.94 -8.28
CA LEU A 433 17.33 17.93 -9.33
C LEU A 433 18.05 19.27 -9.09
N ASP A 434 18.31 19.64 -7.83
CA ASP A 434 19.07 20.87 -7.54
C ASP A 434 20.58 20.73 -7.82
N LEU A 435 21.09 19.53 -8.11
CA LEU A 435 22.51 19.28 -8.35
C LEU A 435 22.86 18.91 -9.79
N GLY A 436 21.88 18.71 -10.69
CA GLY A 436 22.14 18.41 -12.10
C GLY A 436 22.95 17.12 -12.35
N LEU A 437 22.99 16.20 -11.39
CA LEU A 437 23.76 14.95 -11.50
C LEU A 437 22.85 13.79 -11.92
N ASP A 438 23.20 13.13 -13.03
CA ASP A 438 22.66 11.82 -13.43
C ASP A 438 23.16 10.73 -12.46
N ILE A 439 22.59 10.70 -11.25
CA ILE A 439 22.87 9.64 -10.29
C ILE A 439 21.84 8.53 -10.49
N TYR A 440 22.33 7.32 -10.78
CA TYR A 440 21.56 6.10 -10.76
C TYR A 440 20.97 5.89 -9.36
N VAL A 441 19.70 6.22 -9.18
CA VAL A 441 18.97 5.95 -7.93
C VAL A 441 18.74 4.44 -7.86
N THR A 442 19.69 3.70 -7.30
CA THR A 442 19.42 2.38 -6.72
C THR A 442 18.23 2.55 -5.78
N GLU A 443 17.25 1.64 -5.81
CA GLU A 443 16.05 1.69 -4.97
C GLU A 443 16.46 1.98 -3.52
N SER A 444 16.34 3.25 -3.11
CA SER A 444 16.94 3.70 -1.86
C SER A 444 16.16 3.05 -0.73
N GLN A 445 16.79 2.11 -0.04
CA GLN A 445 16.21 1.42 1.10
C GLN A 445 16.10 2.42 2.25
N ARG A 446 14.94 3.04 2.39
CA ARG A 446 14.80 4.16 3.31
C ARG A 446 14.34 3.65 4.65
N LYS A 447 15.29 3.48 5.57
CA LYS A 447 15.00 3.08 6.96
C LYS A 447 14.21 1.77 7.02
N GLY A 448 14.63 0.79 6.24
CA GLY A 448 14.04 -0.54 6.21
C GLY A 448 12.75 -0.70 5.40
N LEU A 449 12.33 0.32 4.64
CA LEU A 449 11.28 0.19 3.62
C LEU A 449 11.84 0.51 2.24
N VAL A 450 11.51 -0.32 1.26
CA VAL A 450 11.81 -0.08 -0.16
C VAL A 450 10.64 0.66 -0.79
N PRO A 451 10.85 1.83 -1.44
CA PRO A 451 9.82 2.55 -2.20
C PRO A 451 9.27 1.72 -3.37
N GLY A 452 7.98 1.89 -3.67
CA GLY A 452 7.33 1.17 -4.79
C GLY A 452 7.23 -0.34 -4.57
N HIS A 453 7.29 -0.77 -3.31
CA HIS A 453 7.15 -2.17 -2.90
C HIS A 453 5.84 -2.45 -2.18
N ALA A 454 5.44 -3.71 -2.10
CA ALA A 454 4.29 -4.12 -1.31
C ALA A 454 4.64 -5.18 -0.27
N TYR A 455 3.90 -5.14 0.83
CA TYR A 455 4.12 -5.92 2.04
C TYR A 455 2.79 -6.59 2.42
N GLU A 456 2.86 -7.80 2.94
CA GLU A 456 1.73 -8.44 3.60
C GLU A 456 1.54 -7.84 4.99
N ILE A 457 0.30 -7.56 5.38
CA ILE A 457 -0.05 -7.16 6.74
C ILE A 457 -0.49 -8.42 7.50
N SER A 458 0.36 -8.89 8.42
CA SER A 458 0.12 -10.10 9.20
C SER A 458 -0.73 -9.83 10.44
N GLY A 459 -0.78 -8.58 10.91
CA GLY A 459 -1.46 -8.25 12.16
C GLY A 459 -1.33 -6.78 12.57
N THR A 460 -1.86 -6.48 13.75
CA THR A 460 -1.72 -5.20 14.43
C THR A 460 -1.34 -5.42 15.89
N SER A 461 -0.74 -4.41 16.52
CA SER A 461 -0.38 -4.45 17.94
C SER A 461 -0.44 -3.06 18.57
N LYS A 462 -0.58 -3.04 19.90
CA LYS A 462 -0.55 -1.83 20.72
C LYS A 462 0.52 -1.96 21.79
N THR A 463 1.16 -0.85 22.13
CA THR A 463 2.12 -0.77 23.22
C THR A 463 1.90 0.52 24.00
N THR A 464 1.53 0.41 25.26
CA THR A 464 1.37 1.57 26.15
C THR A 464 2.75 2.06 26.62
N VAL A 465 3.02 3.35 26.47
CA VAL A 465 4.27 3.99 26.89
C VAL A 465 3.98 5.20 27.77
N ARG A 466 4.89 5.50 28.70
CA ARG A 466 4.82 6.73 29.50
C ARG A 466 5.28 7.92 28.65
N SER A 467 4.46 8.96 28.57
CA SER A 467 4.75 10.25 27.91
C SER A 467 4.68 11.40 28.91
N ALA A 468 5.11 12.60 28.51
CA ALA A 468 4.97 13.81 29.32
C ALA A 468 3.52 14.14 29.68
N LYS A 469 2.54 13.62 28.94
CA LYS A 469 1.10 13.84 29.15
C LYS A 469 0.42 12.68 29.89
N GLY A 470 1.18 11.72 30.42
CA GLY A 470 0.66 10.46 30.98
C GLY A 470 0.91 9.28 30.05
N TYR A 471 0.17 8.18 30.24
CA TYR A 471 0.33 6.98 29.42
C TYR A 471 -0.39 7.13 28.08
N VAL A 472 0.29 6.74 26.99
CA VAL A 472 -0.25 6.77 25.63
C VAL A 472 -0.03 5.43 24.95
N ASP A 473 -1.00 5.01 24.13
CA ASP A 473 -0.88 3.79 23.33
C ASP A 473 -0.21 4.11 22.00
N LEU A 474 0.90 3.45 21.71
CA LEU A 474 1.48 3.37 20.38
C LEU A 474 0.84 2.23 19.61
N ARG A 475 0.57 2.44 18.33
CA ARG A 475 -0.08 1.50 17.43
C ARG A 475 0.89 1.06 16.35
N PHE A 476 0.99 -0.26 16.15
CA PHE A 476 1.88 -0.87 15.18
C PHE A 476 1.11 -1.78 14.22
N VAL A 477 1.46 -1.73 12.95
CA VAL A 477 1.02 -2.66 11.92
C VAL A 477 2.18 -3.61 11.64
N LEU A 478 1.91 -4.91 11.68
CA LEU A 478 2.89 -5.96 11.49
C LEU A 478 3.00 -6.27 10.00
N LEU A 479 4.15 -5.94 9.41
CA LEU A 479 4.41 -6.12 7.99
C LEU A 479 5.37 -7.27 7.75
N ARG A 480 5.16 -8.02 6.67
CA ARG A 480 6.10 -9.01 6.17
C ARG A 480 6.73 -8.52 4.87
N ASN A 481 8.05 -8.56 4.83
CA ASN A 481 8.82 -8.22 3.63
C ASN A 481 9.17 -9.51 2.85
N PRO A 482 8.68 -9.67 1.59
CA PRO A 482 9.04 -10.84 0.77
C PRO A 482 10.53 -10.94 0.42
N TRP A 483 11.32 -9.88 0.52
CA TRP A 483 12.78 -9.98 0.34
C TRP A 483 13.52 -10.55 1.55
N GLY A 484 12.94 -10.48 2.75
CA GLY A 484 13.55 -10.96 4.00
C GLY A 484 14.86 -10.27 4.43
N ARG A 485 15.43 -9.37 3.63
CA ARG A 485 16.73 -8.71 3.90
C ARG A 485 16.62 -7.39 4.66
N TYR A 486 15.48 -6.72 4.57
CA TYR A 486 15.31 -5.36 5.09
C TYR A 486 14.08 -5.26 5.97
N VAL A 487 14.25 -4.72 7.18
CA VAL A 487 13.13 -4.37 8.04
C VAL A 487 13.32 -2.98 8.61
N ARG A 488 12.20 -2.36 8.95
CA ARG A 488 12.19 -1.10 9.67
C ARG A 488 12.40 -1.34 11.16
N SER A 489 13.35 -0.61 11.75
CA SER A 489 13.58 -0.59 13.19
C SER A 489 13.31 0.80 13.76
N TYR A 490 13.07 0.87 15.07
CA TYR A 490 12.78 2.12 15.78
C TYR A 490 13.76 2.32 16.94
N LYS A 491 14.27 3.54 17.06
CA LYS A 491 14.96 4.05 18.25
C LYS A 491 14.03 4.98 19.01
N ILE A 492 13.73 4.64 20.25
CA ILE A 492 12.95 5.49 21.16
C ILE A 492 13.87 6.60 21.69
N LYS A 493 13.35 7.83 21.73
CA LYS A 493 14.00 8.98 22.36
C LYS A 493 13.25 9.32 23.64
N PHE A 494 13.97 9.32 24.74
CA PHE A 494 13.46 9.67 26.05
C PHE A 494 13.76 11.14 26.38
N GLU A 495 13.00 11.69 27.33
CA GLU A 495 13.21 13.00 27.95
C GLU A 495 12.89 12.86 29.44
N ASN A 496 13.72 13.43 30.30
CA ASN A 496 13.46 13.43 31.74
C ASN A 496 12.50 14.58 32.08
N VAL A 497 11.33 14.25 32.63
CA VAL A 497 10.34 15.20 33.12
C VAL A 497 10.12 14.90 34.60
N ASP A 498 10.50 15.84 35.46
CA ASP A 498 10.37 15.75 36.91
C ASP A 498 11.01 14.48 37.51
N GLY A 499 12.21 14.13 37.03
CA GLY A 499 12.95 12.96 37.50
C GLY A 499 12.50 11.63 36.87
N VAL A 500 11.56 11.66 35.92
CA VAL A 500 11.10 10.45 35.23
C VAL A 500 11.33 10.53 33.73
N ASP A 501 11.98 9.50 33.18
CA ASP A 501 12.15 9.40 31.74
C ASP A 501 10.83 9.02 31.06
N VAL A 502 10.43 9.85 30.11
CA VAL A 502 9.21 9.68 29.31
C VAL A 502 9.56 9.61 27.83
N VAL A 503 8.76 8.90 27.05
CA VAL A 503 8.92 8.82 25.60
C VAL A 503 8.59 10.18 24.97
N LYS A 504 9.60 10.81 24.37
CA LYS A 504 9.47 12.08 23.63
C LYS A 504 9.06 11.83 22.18
N SER A 505 9.68 10.84 21.55
CA SER A 505 9.43 10.46 20.15
C SER A 505 10.10 9.14 19.81
N ILE A 506 9.76 8.53 18.67
CA ILE A 506 10.51 7.41 18.09
C ILE A 506 11.04 7.77 16.69
N SER A 507 12.31 7.48 16.44
CA SER A 507 12.95 7.67 15.15
C SER A 507 13.18 6.33 14.46
N ALA A 508 12.83 6.25 13.18
CA ALA A 508 13.08 5.07 12.38
C ALA A 508 14.56 5.06 12.00
N ASN A 509 15.19 3.90 12.09
CA ASN A 509 16.56 3.66 11.68
C ASN A 509 16.58 2.70 10.49
N GLU A 510 17.68 2.72 9.73
CA GLU A 510 17.98 1.62 8.81
C GLU A 510 18.22 0.38 9.65
N GLY A 511 17.42 -0.66 9.44
CA GLY A 511 17.77 -2.00 9.92
C GLY A 511 19.04 -2.44 9.21
N ALA A 512 19.96 -3.07 9.93
CA ALA A 512 21.12 -3.72 9.33
C ALA A 512 20.65 -4.85 8.39
N GLU A 513 21.46 -5.21 7.38
CA GLU A 513 21.28 -6.44 6.62
C GLU A 513 21.25 -7.62 7.61
N PHE A 514 20.15 -8.38 7.63
CA PHE A 514 20.04 -9.52 8.52
C PHE A 514 20.85 -10.70 8.02
N ALA A 515 22.04 -10.89 8.57
CA ALA A 515 22.66 -12.21 8.62
C ALA A 515 22.02 -13.10 9.72
N ASP A 516 21.44 -12.51 10.77
CA ASP A 516 20.68 -13.19 11.83
C ASP A 516 19.63 -12.22 12.44
N PRO A 517 18.31 -12.43 12.26
CA PRO A 517 17.28 -11.50 12.78
C PRO A 517 16.81 -11.83 14.22
N PRO A 518 15.95 -11.04 14.92
CA PRO A 518 15.62 -11.13 16.36
C PRO A 518 14.17 -11.35 16.86
N GLU A 519 13.98 -11.97 18.04
CA GLU A 519 12.64 -12.44 18.48
C GLU A 519 11.77 -11.26 18.93
N ASP A 520 10.49 -11.37 18.60
CA ASP A 520 9.37 -10.46 18.85
C ASP A 520 9.70 -8.99 19.18
N SER A 521 9.77 -8.16 18.14
CA SER A 521 9.97 -6.71 18.22
C SER A 521 8.94 -5.97 19.09
N LEU A 522 7.75 -6.54 19.33
CA LEU A 522 6.73 -5.92 20.18
C LEU A 522 7.01 -6.14 21.67
N SER A 523 7.59 -7.29 22.04
CA SER A 523 8.04 -7.55 23.41
C SER A 523 9.14 -6.57 23.85
N ILE A 524 10.03 -6.21 22.92
CA ILE A 524 11.10 -5.20 23.11
C ILE A 524 10.52 -3.81 23.35
N LEU A 525 9.50 -3.40 22.60
CA LEU A 525 8.83 -2.11 22.79
C LEU A 525 8.04 -2.06 24.11
N ALA A 526 7.39 -3.16 24.49
CA ALA A 526 6.66 -3.28 25.75
C ALA A 526 7.58 -3.24 26.98
N ALA A 527 8.73 -3.93 26.93
CA ALA A 527 9.73 -3.94 27.99
C ALA A 527 10.46 -2.59 28.16
N GLN A 528 10.67 -1.85 27.06
CA GLN A 528 11.24 -0.49 27.08
C GLN A 528 10.35 0.56 27.78
N GLY A 529 9.06 0.27 27.97
CA GLY A 529 8.13 1.12 28.71
C GLY A 529 8.24 1.02 30.24
N MET A 530 8.97 0.02 30.78
CA MET A 530 9.01 -0.28 32.22
C MET A 530 10.38 -0.09 32.91
N GLY A 531 11.36 0.50 32.24
CA GLY A 531 12.60 1.00 32.87
C GLY A 531 13.90 0.29 32.47
N LEU A 532 15.03 0.97 32.28
CA LEU A 532 15.37 2.17 31.50
C LEU A 532 16.91 2.08 31.29
N MET A 533 17.36 2.22 30.05
CA MET A 533 18.77 2.14 29.59
C MET A 533 19.52 0.80 29.64
N GLU A 534 19.83 0.19 30.80
CA GLU A 534 20.75 -0.98 30.85
C GLU A 534 20.10 -2.25 30.29
N MET A 535 18.80 -2.43 30.54
CA MET A 535 17.95 -3.41 29.85
C MET A 535 17.73 -3.06 28.38
N ALA A 536 17.80 -1.79 27.99
CA ALA A 536 17.71 -1.41 26.58
C ALA A 536 19.00 -1.78 25.82
N GLU A 537 20.17 -1.66 26.44
CA GLU A 537 21.46 -2.12 25.87
C GLU A 537 21.58 -3.65 25.86
N GLN A 538 21.18 -4.35 26.93
CA GLN A 538 21.07 -5.82 26.93
C GLN A 538 19.98 -6.34 25.99
N MET A 539 18.84 -5.68 25.86
CA MET A 539 17.82 -6.01 24.86
C MET A 539 18.25 -5.64 23.46
N GLN A 540 19.11 -4.64 23.24
CA GLN A 540 19.68 -4.35 21.94
C GLN A 540 20.75 -5.41 21.57
N ALA A 541 21.46 -5.97 22.56
CA ALA A 541 22.34 -7.14 22.42
C ALA A 541 21.58 -8.47 22.23
N LEU A 542 20.42 -8.67 22.88
CA LEU A 542 19.55 -9.86 22.75
C LEU A 542 18.60 -9.78 21.54
N ALA A 543 18.18 -8.57 21.14
CA ALA A 543 17.54 -8.25 19.85
C ALA A 543 18.51 -8.37 18.66
N SER A 544 19.67 -8.97 18.87
CA SER A 544 20.58 -9.42 17.82
C SER A 544 20.54 -10.95 17.64
N GLN A 545 19.70 -11.71 18.38
CA GLN A 545 19.84 -13.18 18.47
C GLN A 545 18.73 -14.11 17.89
N GLN A 546 17.50 -13.71 17.52
CA GLN A 546 16.40 -14.70 17.21
C GLN A 546 15.15 -14.36 16.29
N VAL A 547 15.19 -14.32 14.95
CA VAL A 547 14.04 -14.58 14.04
C VAL A 547 14.52 -15.67 13.13
N ARG A 548 13.95 -16.86 13.27
CA ARG A 548 14.29 -17.97 12.38
C ARG A 548 13.15 -18.45 11.51
N ARG A 549 11.95 -17.85 11.53
CA ARG A 549 10.79 -18.44 10.85
C ARG A 549 9.87 -17.52 10.05
N SER A 550 9.99 -16.19 10.16
CA SER A 550 9.17 -15.24 9.39
C SER A 550 9.58 -13.77 9.65
N PRO A 551 9.99 -12.96 8.66
CA PRO A 551 10.43 -11.58 8.87
C PRO A 551 9.23 -10.63 8.96
N VAL A 552 8.35 -10.85 9.95
CA VAL A 552 7.34 -9.87 10.33
C VAL A 552 8.00 -8.82 11.22
N PHE A 553 7.80 -7.55 10.88
CA PHE A 553 8.34 -6.43 11.64
C PHE A 553 7.26 -5.36 11.88
N PRO A 554 7.29 -4.70 13.05
CA PRO A 554 6.34 -3.66 13.36
C PRO A 554 6.68 -2.39 12.59
N VAL A 555 5.68 -1.77 12.00
CA VAL A 555 5.72 -0.41 11.47
C VAL A 555 4.69 0.40 12.22
N GLU A 556 5.15 1.48 12.84
CA GLU A 556 4.29 2.38 13.59
C GLU A 556 3.24 3.01 12.66
N LEU A 557 2.00 3.13 13.14
CA LEU A 557 0.83 3.47 12.32
C LEU A 557 0.96 4.81 11.57
N SER A 558 1.62 5.82 12.13
CA SER A 558 1.88 7.08 11.43
C SER A 558 2.89 6.92 10.28
N ASP A 559 3.74 5.89 10.32
CA ASP A 559 4.58 5.52 9.19
C ASP A 559 3.82 4.75 8.11
N ILE A 560 2.80 3.96 8.47
CA ILE A 560 1.94 3.31 7.48
C ILE A 560 1.28 4.36 6.60
N THR A 561 0.58 5.32 7.18
CA THR A 561 -0.05 6.36 6.37
C THR A 561 0.99 7.16 5.60
N LYS A 562 2.12 7.50 6.22
CA LYS A 562 3.15 8.32 5.57
C LYS A 562 3.86 7.66 4.39
N PHE A 563 4.26 6.39 4.49
CA PHE A 563 5.09 5.75 3.48
C PHE A 563 4.28 4.92 2.48
N PHE A 564 3.04 4.57 2.84
CA PHE A 564 2.18 3.72 2.04
C PHE A 564 1.12 4.56 1.33
N ASP A 565 0.90 4.28 0.06
CA ASP A 565 -0.18 4.90 -0.71
C ASP A 565 -1.46 4.10 -0.63
N ARG A 566 -1.35 2.76 -0.62
CA ARG A 566 -2.49 1.87 -0.61
C ARG A 566 -2.37 0.86 0.51
N VAL A 567 -3.50 0.62 1.16
CA VAL A 567 -3.70 -0.44 2.12
C VAL A 567 -4.94 -1.18 1.63
N GLN A 568 -4.83 -2.45 1.31
CA GLN A 568 -5.94 -3.20 0.69
C GLN A 568 -6.32 -4.36 1.60
N LEU A 569 -7.62 -4.68 1.65
CA LEU A 569 -8.17 -5.79 2.43
C LEU A 569 -8.93 -6.74 1.49
N GLY A 570 -8.72 -8.05 1.61
CA GLY A 570 -9.56 -9.04 0.92
C GLY A 570 -10.99 -8.94 1.44
N VAL A 571 -12.00 -8.93 0.56
CA VAL A 571 -13.42 -8.77 0.92
C VAL A 571 -14.02 -10.06 1.41
#